data_AF-A6UAQ4-F1
#
_entry.id   AF-A6UAQ4-F1
#
_cell.length_a   1.000
_cell.length_b   1.000
_cell.length_c   1.000
_cell.angle_alpha   90.00
_cell.angle_beta   90.00
_cell.angle_gamma   90.00
#
_symmetry.space_group_name_H-M   'P 1'
#
loop_
_entity.id
_entity.type
_entity.pdbx_description
1 polymer ?
#
loop_
_entity_poly.entity_id
_entity_poly.type
_entity_poly.pdbx_seq_one_letter_code
_entity_poly.pdbx_strand_id
1 'polypeptide(L)' 'MHYRFVEVEGEEDDLDRVANEWRAKGYELFQAVYKTTYRWVLIFSRNVGVEQPGNSSAS' A
#
# COMPACT_ATOMS: atom_id res chain seq x y z
N MET A 1 3.53 -6.74 13.56
CA MET A 1 2.84 -6.12 12.39
C MET A 1 3.77 -5.09 11.79
N HIS A 2 4.05 -5.16 10.49
CA HIS A 2 4.86 -4.16 9.78
C HIS A 2 3.94 -3.23 9.00
N TYR A 3 4.01 -1.94 9.33
CA TYR A 3 3.26 -0.90 8.63
C TYR A 3 4.14 -0.16 7.61
N ARG A 4 3.51 0.30 6.54
CA ARG A 4 4.12 1.18 5.55
C ARG A 4 3.21 2.37 5.29
N PHE A 5 3.82 3.55 5.26
CA PHE A 5 3.15 4.82 5.04
C PHE A 5 3.50 5.32 3.65
N VAL A 6 2.48 5.74 2.90
CA VAL A 6 2.63 6.23 1.53
C VAL A 6 1.85 7.53 1.42
N GLU A 7 2.56 8.61 1.12
CA GLU A 7 1.92 9.90 0.86
C GLU A 7 1.49 9.96 -0.60
N VAL A 8 0.25 10.39 -0.84
CA VAL A 8 -0.34 10.50 -2.17
C VAL A 8 -0.88 11.91 -2.32
N GLU A 9 -0.45 12.57 -3.39
CA GLU A 9 -1.03 13.83 -3.85
C GLU A 9 -2.02 13.51 -4.99
N GLY A 10 -3.32 13.73 -4.77
CA GLY A 10 -4.35 13.37 -5.74
C GLY A 10 -5.77 13.28 -5.19
N GLU A 11 -6.67 12.86 -6.08
CA GLU A 11 -8.09 12.61 -5.78
C GLU A 11 -8.30 11.15 -5.34
N GLU A 12 -9.55 10.77 -5.07
CA GLU A 12 -9.88 9.43 -4.56
C GLU A 12 -9.45 8.32 -5.53
N ASP A 13 -9.54 8.56 -6.85
CA ASP A 13 -9.07 7.63 -7.90
C ASP A 13 -7.56 7.33 -7.82
N ASP A 14 -6.74 8.30 -7.40
CA ASP A 14 -5.31 8.10 -7.20
C ASP A 14 -5.03 7.16 -6.01
N LEU A 15 -5.89 7.18 -5.00
CA LEU A 15 -5.77 6.31 -3.83
C LEU A 15 -6.03 4.85 -4.22
N ASP A 16 -7.04 4.60 -5.04
CA ASP A 16 -7.38 3.25 -5.50
C ASP A 16 -6.26 2.66 -6.38
N ARG A 17 -5.67 3.48 -7.25
CA ARG A 17 -4.50 3.08 -8.04
C ARG A 17 -3.33 2.66 -7.13
N VAL A 18 -2.96 3.52 -6.18
CA VAL A 18 -1.86 3.23 -5.24
C VAL A 18 -2.19 2.01 -4.38
N ALA A 19 -3.41 1.88 -3.88
CA ALA A 19 -3.83 0.72 -3.10
C ALA A 19 -3.68 -0.60 -3.88
N ASN A 20 -4.05 -0.62 -5.16
CA ASN A 20 -3.89 -1.79 -6.02
C ASN A 20 -2.41 -2.13 -6.28
N GLU A 21 -1.55 -1.14 -6.49
CA GLU A 21 -0.10 -1.35 -6.63
C GLU A 21 0.53 -1.97 -5.37
N TRP A 22 0.09 -1.55 -4.18
CA TRP A 22 0.56 -2.10 -2.91
C TRP A 22 -0.04 -3.49 -2.62
N ARG A 23 -1.28 -3.74 -3.04
CA ARG A 23 -1.90 -5.08 -3.01
C ARG A 23 -1.09 -6.09 -3.82
N ALA A 24 -0.66 -5.73 -5.02
CA ALA A 24 0.21 -6.57 -5.85
C ALA A 24 1.58 -6.87 -5.18
N LYS A 25 2.01 -6.05 -4.21
CA LYS A 25 3.25 -6.23 -3.43
C LYS A 25 3.03 -7.00 -2.11
N GLY A 26 1.83 -7.53 -1.87
CA GLY A 26 1.49 -8.26 -0.63
C GLY A 26 1.17 -7.37 0.56
N TYR A 27 0.77 -6.12 0.31
CA TYR A 27 0.31 -5.20 1.34
C TYR A 27 -1.19 -4.99 1.24
N GLU A 28 -1.85 -4.76 2.37
CA GLU A 28 -3.27 -4.43 2.43
C GLU A 28 -3.46 -3.05 3.01
N LEU A 29 -4.34 -2.26 2.38
CA LEU A 29 -4.67 -0.94 2.88
C LEU A 29 -5.41 -1.08 4.20
N PHE A 30 -4.80 -0.56 5.27
CA PHE A 30 -5.36 -0.56 6.62
C PHE A 30 -6.16 0.72 6.87
N GLN A 31 -5.65 1.87 6.42
CA GLN A 31 -6.29 3.16 6.64
C GLN A 31 -5.84 4.19 5.59
N ALA A 32 -6.75 5.07 5.18
CA ALA A 32 -6.45 6.28 4.44
C ALA A 32 -6.72 7.50 5.33
N VAL A 33 -5.75 8.41 5.46
CA VAL A 33 -5.85 9.62 6.27
C VAL A 33 -5.79 10.84 5.37
N TYR A 34 -6.86 11.62 5.34
CA TYR A 34 -6.89 12.92 4.66
C TYR A 34 -6.11 13.94 5.48
N LYS A 35 -5.05 14.52 4.91
CA LYS A 35 -4.25 15.56 5.56
C LYS A 35 -4.70 16.96 5.16
N THR A 36 -4.73 17.25 3.86
CA THR A 36 -5.07 18.57 3.30
C THR A 36 -5.71 18.38 1.93
N THR A 37 -6.12 19.47 1.27
CA THR A 37 -6.59 19.43 -0.12
C THR A 37 -5.62 18.62 -0.99
N TYR A 38 -6.14 17.55 -1.60
CA TYR A 38 -5.40 16.60 -2.44
C TYR A 38 -4.25 15.86 -1.75
N ARG A 39 -4.15 15.81 -0.42
CA ARG A 39 -3.08 15.07 0.29
C ARG A 39 -3.62 14.00 1.20
N TRP A 40 -3.17 12.78 0.94
CA TRP A 40 -3.54 11.61 1.69
C TRP A 40 -2.31 10.87 2.21
N VAL A 41 -2.45 10.20 3.34
CA VAL A 41 -1.52 9.17 3.80
C VAL A 41 -2.24 7.84 3.81
N LEU A 42 -1.78 6.94 2.96
CA LEU A 42 -2.22 5.55 2.94
C LEU A 42 -1.32 4.72 3.86
N ILE A 43 -1.95 4.05 4.83
CA ILE A 43 -1.31 3.17 5.79
C ILE A 43 -1.59 1.74 5.36
N PHE A 44 -0.53 1.01 5.06
CA PHE A 44 -0.60 -0.37 4.63
C PHE A 44 -0.05 -1.30 5.72
N SER A 45 -0.67 -2.47 5.86
CA SER A 45 -0.15 -3.57 6.66
C SER A 45 0.37 -4.69 5.74
N ARG A 46 1.47 -5.34 6.13
CA ARG A 46 2.02 -6.46 5.36
C ARG A 46 1.21 -7.74 5.64
N ASN A 47 0.69 -8.36 4.59
CA ASN A 47 0.09 -9.70 4.69
C ASN A 47 1.21 -10.74 4.77
N VAL A 48 1.32 -11.41 5.92
CA VAL A 48 2.40 -12.37 6.20
C VAL A 48 2.27 -13.66 5.37
N GLY A 49 1.16 -13.85 4.64
CA GLY A 49 0.88 -15.02 3.82
C GLY A 49 0.93 -14.82 2.30
N VAL A 50 1.28 -13.64 1.80
CA VAL A 50 1.46 -13.41 0.35
C VAL A 50 2.94 -13.59 0.01
N GLU A 51 3.28 -14.72 -0.62
CA GLU A 51 4.62 -14.91 -1.19
C GLU A 51 4.87 -13.85 -2.27
N GLN A 52 5.99 -13.13 -2.16
CA GLN A 52 6.35 -12.13 -3.15
C GLN A 52 6.69 -12.82 -4.48
N PRO A 53 6.10 -12.40 -5.61
CA PRO A 53 6.61 -12.80 -6.91
C PRO A 53 8.05 -12.28 -7.05
N GLY A 54 9.01 -13.20 -7.14
CA GLY A 54 10.45 -12.92 -7.24
C GLY A 54 11.29 -13.36 -6.04
N ASN A 55 10.69 -13.89 -4.97
CA ASN A 55 11.45 -14.38 -3.82
C ASN A 55 11.77 -15.88 -3.89
N SER A 56 11.96 -16.42 -5.10
CA SER A 56 12.63 -17.70 -5.29
C SER A 56 14.08 -17.53 -4.83
N SER A 57 14.37 -17.85 -3.58
CA SER A 57 15.72 -18.19 -3.17
C SER A 57 16.14 -19.38 -4.03
N ALA A 58 16.92 -19.11 -5.08
CA ALA A 58 17.68 -20.15 -5.76
C ALA A 58 18.48 -20.89 -4.69
N SER A 59 18.15 -22.17 -4.52
CA SER A 59 18.85 -23.12 -3.67
C SER A 59 20.21 -23.47 -4.28
#